data_AF-A0A0Y0DAZ5-F1
#
_entry.id   AF-A0A0Y0DAZ5-F1
#
_cell.length_a   1.000
_cell.length_b   1.000
_cell.length_c   1.000
_cell.angle_alpha   90.00
_cell.angle_beta   90.00
_cell.angle_gamma   90.00
#
_symmetry.space_group_name_H-M   'P 1'
#
loop_
_entity.id
_entity.type
_entity.pdbx_description
1 polymer ?
#
loop_
_entity_poly.entity_id
_entity_poly.type
_entity_poly.pdbx_seq_one_letter_code
_entity_poly.pdbx_strand_id
1 'polypeptide(L)'
;MLEEGTKLLMANGQIKDVGKLDVGEMVMCEDGSSAKVTSVARDVQTTYQILQKTKHRANEGEAAEKDPLRREIHHRLGFQCSVAHELALRTSMKPSVENCFKRNHFKVCWKNLEDTLTLDGRIIKIPKTHHKDFPMTPEGQLAAKGFLDEKENSTGRFAEYNVQVRDLDILEAQVRVNSFLRFNPLLEGNGVLSEFLTGQKGLNSPAVLTMAWLLGLWIGDGTTKEPEISVDSHDTGLMEGLIERGKIWGLYPEYKDEQIPLRAKHVKLFYGSECDGHRRNRHLRKNNPFWNCVVNLKFKRELDGEKQIPSFMWTEDLEVREAFLAGLIDSDGYVSKRKNPLDSFKVSIQTVYPSIMGGIVHITRSLGMPVTVTTRSAKTATIVGRTVSCHFTYDCHLAGRTPMQKVLSYCRSGHKVKTEPEYVERSPIYFGFNEEKRGSNNVVGVTTNSDKRILLDNKIVIHACGDHCKAEQPKLTTTRCLKYCIACPRKGVRYFYRDWSGRHLICGRCYGRYKFSGYRCLHCQYVPESREIKRAKLRGEELGTSPDGTTVSGLICGKCNGILKFDEIRGPRKVTTTTDISSDIPASNILSDISVTV
;
A
#
# COMPACT_ATOMS: atom_id res chain seq x y z
N MET A 1 14.17 -17.19 -7.18
CA MET A 1 13.80 -17.90 -5.94
C MET A 1 13.25 -16.90 -4.92
N LEU A 2 12.55 -17.37 -3.89
CA LEU A 2 12.00 -16.55 -2.79
C LEU A 2 12.83 -16.77 -1.53
N GLU A 3 12.96 -15.76 -0.67
CA GLU A 3 13.65 -15.93 0.62
C GLU A 3 12.82 -16.82 1.58
N GLU A 4 13.49 -17.66 2.37
CA GLU A 4 12.83 -18.40 3.45
C GLU A 4 12.07 -17.45 4.38
N GLY A 5 10.88 -17.86 4.85
CA GLY A 5 9.96 -16.96 5.57
C GLY A 5 8.92 -16.29 4.66
N THR A 6 9.11 -16.30 3.33
CA THR A 6 8.09 -15.85 2.39
C THR A 6 6.89 -16.81 2.43
N LYS A 7 5.70 -16.27 2.62
CA LYS A 7 4.47 -17.07 2.78
C LYS A 7 3.68 -17.16 1.48
N LEU A 8 3.32 -18.37 1.10
CA LEU A 8 2.48 -18.69 -0.05
C LEU A 8 1.04 -18.94 0.38
N LEU A 9 0.12 -18.65 -0.53
CA LEU A 9 -1.27 -19.04 -0.40
C LEU A 9 -1.48 -20.43 -1.02
N MET A 10 -1.91 -21.39 -0.21
CA MET A 10 -2.19 -22.76 -0.63
C MET A 10 -3.57 -22.86 -1.25
N ALA A 11 -3.81 -23.88 -2.08
CA ALA A 11 -5.09 -24.07 -2.77
C ALA A 11 -6.29 -24.24 -1.81
N ASN A 12 -6.06 -24.76 -0.60
CA ASN A 12 -7.07 -24.90 0.45
C ASN A 12 -7.30 -23.60 1.27
N GLY A 13 -6.68 -22.49 0.89
CA GLY A 13 -6.74 -21.20 1.62
C GLY A 13 -5.81 -21.11 2.82
N GLN A 14 -5.05 -22.16 3.16
CA GLN A 14 -4.04 -22.07 4.21
C GLN A 14 -2.83 -21.26 3.75
N ILE A 15 -2.07 -20.75 4.72
CA ILE A 15 -0.86 -19.97 4.47
C ILE A 15 0.33 -20.81 4.92
N LYS A 16 1.26 -21.07 4.01
CA LYS A 16 2.45 -21.90 4.28
C LYS A 16 3.72 -21.14 3.95
N ASP A 17 4.76 -21.33 4.75
CA ASP A 17 6.09 -20.82 4.48
C ASP A 17 6.70 -21.58 3.28
N VAL A 18 7.30 -20.85 2.34
CA VAL A 18 8.00 -21.44 1.19
C VAL A 18 9.12 -22.39 1.63
N GLY A 19 9.77 -22.14 2.78
CA GLY A 19 10.82 -23.00 3.34
C GLY A 19 10.33 -24.40 3.71
N LYS A 20 9.04 -24.52 4.05
CA LYS A 20 8.39 -25.75 4.49
C LYS A 20 7.54 -26.40 3.39
N LEU A 21 7.62 -25.91 2.16
CA LEU A 21 6.84 -26.42 1.04
C LEU A 21 7.41 -27.75 0.54
N ASP A 22 6.52 -28.70 0.26
CA ASP A 22 6.89 -30.03 -0.20
C ASP A 22 6.39 -30.30 -1.63
N VAL A 23 7.06 -31.22 -2.33
CA VAL A 23 6.66 -31.63 -3.67
C VAL A 23 5.30 -32.34 -3.61
N GLY A 24 4.41 -32.00 -4.53
CA GLY A 24 3.07 -32.55 -4.62
C GLY A 24 1.98 -31.72 -3.95
N GLU A 25 2.35 -30.71 -3.17
CA GLU A 25 1.38 -29.78 -2.58
C GLU A 25 0.73 -28.87 -3.63
N MET A 26 -0.46 -28.35 -3.31
CA MET A 26 -1.24 -27.52 -4.22
C MET A 26 -1.19 -26.06 -3.78
N VAL A 27 -0.63 -25.19 -4.62
CA VAL A 27 -0.56 -23.74 -4.41
C VAL A 27 -1.66 -23.02 -5.17
N MET A 28 -2.07 -21.85 -4.70
CA MET A 28 -3.12 -21.05 -5.34
C MET A 28 -2.54 -20.16 -6.44
N CYS A 29 -3.15 -20.23 -7.62
CA CYS A 29 -2.85 -19.42 -8.77
C CYS A 29 -3.59 -18.09 -8.76
N GLU A 30 -3.15 -17.16 -9.60
CA GLU A 30 -3.70 -15.82 -9.70
C GLU A 30 -5.17 -15.73 -10.16
N ASP A 31 -5.68 -16.80 -10.79
CA ASP A 31 -7.05 -16.92 -11.30
C ASP A 31 -7.98 -17.67 -10.33
N GLY A 32 -7.46 -18.11 -9.17
CA GLY A 32 -8.18 -18.94 -8.20
C GLY A 32 -7.94 -20.44 -8.37
N SER A 33 -7.46 -20.88 -9.54
CA SER A 33 -7.15 -22.30 -9.75
C SER A 33 -5.97 -22.78 -8.90
N SER A 34 -5.76 -24.08 -8.84
CA SER A 34 -4.63 -24.67 -8.12
C SER A 34 -3.54 -25.18 -9.07
N ALA A 35 -2.29 -25.10 -8.63
CA ALA A 35 -1.14 -25.71 -9.32
C ALA A 35 -0.38 -26.64 -8.38
N LYS A 36 0.09 -27.77 -8.92
CA LYS A 36 0.85 -28.77 -8.18
C LYS A 36 2.33 -28.39 -8.19
N VAL A 37 2.96 -28.39 -7.03
CA VAL A 37 4.40 -28.21 -6.89
C VAL A 37 5.11 -29.45 -7.43
N THR A 38 5.96 -29.28 -8.45
CA THR A 38 6.70 -30.36 -9.11
C THR A 38 8.13 -30.47 -8.61
N SER A 39 8.75 -29.35 -8.24
CA SER A 39 10.08 -29.35 -7.63
C SER A 39 10.26 -28.19 -6.66
N VAL A 40 11.10 -28.45 -5.64
CA VAL A 40 11.53 -27.46 -4.65
C VAL A 40 13.04 -27.48 -4.62
N ALA A 41 13.67 -26.37 -5.01
CA ALA A 41 15.11 -26.19 -4.97
C ALA A 41 15.48 -25.25 -3.82
N ARG A 42 16.61 -25.49 -3.17
CA ARG A 42 17.13 -24.64 -2.09
C ARG A 42 18.55 -24.20 -2.44
N ASP A 43 18.86 -22.94 -2.15
CA ASP A 43 20.17 -22.34 -2.44
C ASP A 43 20.43 -21.16 -1.49
N VAL A 44 21.65 -20.62 -1.51
CA VAL A 44 22.02 -19.37 -0.85
C VAL A 44 22.39 -18.34 -1.93
N GLN A 45 21.55 -17.32 -2.10
CA GLN A 45 21.74 -16.31 -3.14
C GLN A 45 21.63 -14.89 -2.57
N THR A 46 22.23 -13.91 -3.24
CA THR A 46 21.96 -12.50 -2.95
C THR A 46 20.47 -12.19 -3.19
N THR A 47 19.78 -11.72 -2.15
CA THR A 47 18.35 -11.36 -2.25
C THR A 47 18.13 -9.86 -2.44
N TYR A 48 16.96 -9.54 -2.95
CA TYR A 48 16.45 -8.19 -3.14
C TYR A 48 15.09 -8.08 -2.48
N GLN A 49 14.87 -6.97 -1.79
CA GLN A 49 13.59 -6.65 -1.21
C GLN A 49 12.78 -5.82 -2.21
N ILE A 50 11.63 -6.34 -2.62
CA ILE A 50 10.67 -5.65 -3.46
C ILE A 50 9.61 -5.04 -2.56
N LEU A 51 9.51 -3.71 -2.52
CA LEU A 51 8.61 -3.00 -1.61
C LEU A 51 7.76 -1.97 -2.34
N GLN A 52 6.46 -1.95 -2.04
CA GLN A 52 5.50 -0.96 -2.54
C GLN A 52 5.97 0.46 -2.26
N LYS A 53 5.89 1.35 -3.25
CA LYS A 53 6.07 2.80 -3.07
C LYS A 53 4.88 3.35 -2.29
N THR A 54 5.14 3.99 -1.16
CA THR A 54 4.09 4.58 -0.34
C THR A 54 4.22 6.10 -0.26
N LYS A 55 3.11 6.77 0.07
CA LYS A 55 3.09 8.21 0.39
C LYS A 55 3.30 8.48 1.88
N HIS A 56 3.58 7.43 2.67
CA HIS A 56 3.78 7.56 4.11
C HIS A 56 4.94 8.50 4.41
N ARG A 57 4.76 9.24 5.50
CA ARG A 57 5.74 10.17 6.06
C ARG A 57 6.28 9.66 7.39
N ALA A 58 6.26 8.34 7.57
CA ALA A 58 6.69 7.66 8.78
C ALA A 58 8.12 8.05 9.20
N ASN A 59 8.96 8.47 8.26
CA ASN A 59 10.34 8.94 8.50
C ASN A 59 10.52 10.45 8.24
N GLU A 60 9.44 11.23 8.10
CA GLU A 60 9.48 12.67 7.86
C GLU A 60 8.76 13.43 9.01
N GLY A 61 9.44 14.39 9.63
CA GLY A 61 8.88 15.36 10.59
C GLY A 61 8.93 14.92 12.07
N GLU A 62 8.76 15.89 12.98
CA GLU A 62 8.89 15.73 14.45
C GLU A 62 8.05 14.58 15.04
N ALA A 63 6.91 14.26 14.44
CA ALA A 63 6.01 13.22 14.96
C ALA A 63 6.62 11.81 14.89
N ALA A 64 7.50 11.56 13.92
CA ALA A 64 8.26 10.32 13.78
C ALA A 64 9.50 10.27 14.70
N GLU A 65 9.99 11.43 15.13
CA GLU A 65 11.10 11.52 16.09
C GLU A 65 10.62 11.20 17.50
N LYS A 66 9.45 11.72 17.88
CA LYS A 66 8.89 11.55 19.23
C LYS A 66 8.24 10.19 19.48
N ASP A 67 7.77 9.51 18.43
CA ASP A 67 7.08 8.24 18.55
C ASP A 67 7.65 7.22 17.54
N PRO A 68 8.57 6.34 17.99
CA PRO A 68 9.19 5.31 17.15
C PRO A 68 8.17 4.38 16.49
N LEU A 69 7.02 4.11 17.12
CA LEU A 69 5.98 3.24 16.56
C LEU A 69 5.39 3.82 15.26
N ARG A 70 5.52 5.13 15.02
CA ARG A 70 5.08 5.77 13.78
C ARG A 70 6.05 5.62 12.61
N ARG A 71 7.27 5.13 12.85
CA ARG A 71 8.27 4.87 11.80
C ARG A 71 7.96 3.61 11.02
N GLU A 72 7.26 2.66 11.64
CA GLU A 72 6.83 1.44 10.96
C GLU A 72 5.70 1.73 9.96
N ILE A 73 5.82 1.17 8.76
CA ILE A 73 4.75 1.20 7.75
C ILE A 73 4.10 -0.18 7.73
N HIS A 74 2.99 -0.31 8.46
CA HIS A 74 2.29 -1.58 8.59
C HIS A 74 1.67 -2.07 7.28
N HIS A 75 1.71 -3.40 7.09
CA HIS A 75 1.21 -4.13 5.93
C HIS A 75 1.60 -3.55 4.56
N ARG A 76 2.80 -2.97 4.44
CA ARG A 76 3.35 -2.58 3.15
C ARG A 76 3.46 -3.81 2.24
N LEU A 77 2.93 -3.73 1.01
CA LEU A 77 3.06 -4.82 0.05
C LEU A 77 4.52 -5.00 -0.34
N GLY A 78 4.99 -6.24 -0.36
CA GLY A 78 6.34 -6.58 -0.76
C GLY A 78 6.68 -8.03 -0.52
N PHE A 79 7.84 -8.43 -1.02
CA PHE A 79 8.40 -9.77 -0.85
C PHE A 79 9.91 -9.73 -1.11
N GLN A 80 10.59 -10.82 -0.75
CA GLN A 80 12.01 -10.99 -0.90
C GLN A 80 12.29 -12.08 -1.93
N CYS A 81 13.14 -11.78 -2.91
CA CYS A 81 13.45 -12.70 -3.99
C CYS A 81 14.91 -12.60 -4.43
N SER A 82 15.38 -13.63 -5.12
CA SER A 82 16.71 -13.60 -5.73
C SER A 82 16.77 -12.69 -6.96
N VAL A 83 17.98 -12.28 -7.32
CA VAL A 83 18.24 -11.34 -8.43
C VAL A 83 17.73 -11.82 -9.81
N ALA A 84 17.61 -13.14 -9.98
CA ALA A 84 17.12 -13.75 -11.21
C ALA A 84 15.60 -13.86 -11.26
N HIS A 85 14.89 -13.62 -10.16
CA HIS A 85 13.45 -13.82 -10.09
C HIS A 85 12.72 -12.90 -11.08
N GLU A 86 11.77 -13.47 -11.80
CA GLU A 86 10.98 -12.80 -12.82
C GLU A 86 9.80 -12.03 -12.20
N LEU A 87 9.64 -10.77 -12.59
CA LEU A 87 8.56 -9.90 -12.14
C LEU A 87 7.52 -9.73 -13.25
N ALA A 88 6.26 -9.98 -12.93
CA ALA A 88 5.13 -9.69 -13.81
C ALA A 88 4.76 -8.20 -13.71
N LEU A 89 5.17 -7.40 -14.70
CA LEU A 89 4.99 -5.95 -14.70
C LEU A 89 3.93 -5.49 -15.69
N ARG A 90 3.29 -4.37 -15.35
CA ARG A 90 2.40 -3.64 -16.25
C ARG A 90 2.82 -2.18 -16.35
N THR A 91 2.86 -1.64 -17.57
CA THR A 91 3.11 -0.21 -17.82
C THR A 91 2.03 0.38 -18.70
N SER A 92 1.69 1.65 -18.47
CA SER A 92 0.80 2.38 -19.37
C SER A 92 1.51 2.73 -20.67
N MET A 93 0.88 2.34 -21.77
CA MET A 93 1.35 2.61 -23.13
C MET A 93 0.70 3.86 -23.72
N LYS A 94 -0.19 4.51 -22.96
CA LYS A 94 -0.91 5.71 -23.39
C LYS A 94 0.09 6.74 -23.95
N PRO A 95 -0.01 7.08 -25.25
CA PRO A 95 0.74 8.17 -25.85
C PRO A 95 0.51 9.50 -25.14
N SER A 96 1.48 10.41 -25.25
CA SER A 96 1.38 11.74 -24.63
C SER A 96 2.03 12.80 -25.50
N VAL A 97 1.47 14.00 -25.50
CA VAL A 97 2.07 15.18 -26.12
C VAL A 97 2.73 16.04 -25.06
N GLU A 98 3.96 16.45 -25.32
CA GLU A 98 4.72 17.41 -24.51
C GLU A 98 5.08 18.63 -25.34
N ASN A 99 4.97 19.83 -24.76
CA ASN A 99 5.33 21.07 -25.45
C ASN A 99 6.80 21.39 -25.19
N CYS A 100 7.62 21.43 -26.24
CA CYS A 100 9.01 21.84 -26.15
C CYS A 100 9.18 23.30 -26.61
N PHE A 101 8.82 24.25 -25.73
CA PHE A 101 8.89 25.69 -26.04
C PHE A 101 10.30 26.15 -26.44
N LYS A 102 11.36 25.54 -25.88
CA LYS A 102 12.76 25.88 -26.23
C LYS A 102 13.12 25.55 -27.66
N ARG A 103 12.56 24.47 -28.21
CA ARG A 103 12.80 24.03 -29.59
C ARG A 103 11.69 24.46 -30.52
N ASN A 104 10.61 25.04 -30.02
CA ASN A 104 9.39 25.37 -30.77
C ASN A 104 8.73 24.16 -31.46
N HIS A 105 8.69 23.01 -30.78
CA HIS A 105 8.07 21.77 -31.28
C HIS A 105 7.08 21.15 -30.28
N PHE A 106 6.02 20.54 -30.80
CA PHE A 106 5.21 19.54 -30.10
C PHE A 106 5.90 18.18 -30.19
N LYS A 107 6.15 17.54 -29.06
CA LYS A 107 6.78 16.23 -28.98
C LYS A 107 5.73 15.18 -28.62
N VAL A 108 5.37 14.33 -29.58
CA VAL A 108 4.48 13.19 -29.32
C VAL A 108 5.33 12.00 -28.91
N CYS A 109 5.13 11.50 -27.69
CA CYS A 109 5.82 10.32 -27.16
C CYS A 109 4.86 9.12 -27.11
N TRP A 110 5.31 7.96 -27.56
CA TRP A 110 4.59 6.69 -27.43
C TRP A 110 5.56 5.60 -26.96
N LYS A 111 5.03 4.41 -26.66
CA LYS A 111 5.85 3.27 -26.25
C LYS A 111 5.53 2.06 -27.10
N ASN A 112 6.55 1.27 -27.40
CA ASN A 112 6.43 -0.02 -28.07
C ASN A 112 7.15 -1.09 -27.25
N LEU A 113 6.65 -2.32 -27.34
CA LEU A 113 7.28 -3.47 -26.69
C LEU A 113 8.32 -4.06 -27.67
N GLU A 114 9.60 -4.01 -27.29
CA GLU A 114 10.72 -4.29 -28.19
C GLU A 114 11.72 -5.26 -27.59
N ASP A 115 12.29 -6.07 -28.47
CA ASP A 115 13.38 -6.98 -28.13
C ASP A 115 14.65 -6.17 -27.86
N THR A 116 15.32 -6.49 -26.77
CA THR A 116 16.50 -5.80 -26.28
C THR A 116 17.54 -6.83 -25.89
N LEU A 117 18.72 -6.72 -26.51
CA LEU A 117 19.88 -7.53 -26.16
C LEU A 117 20.46 -7.04 -24.83
N THR A 118 20.53 -7.93 -23.85
CA THR A 118 21.16 -7.67 -22.55
C THR A 118 22.67 -7.83 -22.64
N LEU A 119 23.39 -7.35 -21.61
CA LEU A 119 24.85 -7.45 -21.55
C LEU A 119 25.36 -8.89 -21.50
N ASP A 120 24.56 -9.83 -21.02
CA ASP A 120 24.84 -11.27 -21.02
C ASP A 120 24.35 -11.99 -22.28
N GLY A 121 23.95 -11.26 -23.32
CA GLY A 121 23.57 -11.82 -24.62
C GLY A 121 22.15 -12.40 -24.71
N ARG A 122 21.34 -12.27 -23.66
CA ARG A 122 19.91 -12.67 -23.70
C ARG A 122 19.08 -11.63 -24.45
N ILE A 123 18.00 -12.08 -25.07
CA ILE A 123 17.01 -11.18 -25.65
C ILE A 123 15.84 -11.08 -24.68
N ILE A 124 15.57 -9.87 -24.18
CA ILE A 124 14.42 -9.58 -23.32
C ILE A 124 13.47 -8.61 -24.02
N LYS A 125 12.18 -8.75 -23.76
CA LYS A 125 11.14 -7.94 -24.41
C LYS A 125 10.59 -6.89 -23.43
N ILE A 126 10.95 -5.62 -23.65
CA ILE A 126 10.66 -4.52 -22.71
C ILE A 126 10.07 -3.28 -23.42
N PRO A 127 9.30 -2.42 -22.71
CA PRO A 127 8.79 -1.20 -23.30
C PRO A 127 9.89 -0.15 -23.51
N LYS A 128 9.99 0.39 -24.72
CA LYS A 128 10.88 1.51 -25.07
C LYS A 128 10.08 2.74 -25.47
N THR A 129 10.58 3.93 -25.11
CA THR A 129 9.91 5.19 -25.42
C THR A 129 10.40 5.75 -26.74
N HIS A 130 9.46 6.03 -27.63
CA HIS A 130 9.70 6.69 -28.91
C HIS A 130 9.12 8.09 -28.89
N HIS A 131 9.63 8.93 -29.78
CA HIS A 131 9.08 10.26 -29.97
C HIS A 131 9.16 10.73 -31.41
N LYS A 132 8.24 11.63 -31.76
CA LYS A 132 8.21 12.34 -33.03
C LYS A 132 7.89 13.80 -32.74
N ASP A 133 8.69 14.68 -33.30
CA ASP A 133 8.55 16.12 -33.13
C ASP A 133 7.75 16.71 -34.30
N PHE A 134 6.91 17.68 -33.98
CA PHE A 134 6.09 18.44 -34.93
C PHE A 134 6.29 19.94 -34.65
N PRO A 135 6.34 20.81 -35.67
CA PRO A 135 6.54 22.24 -35.44
C PRO A 135 5.36 22.84 -34.65
N MET A 136 5.61 23.86 -33.82
CA MET A 136 4.56 24.59 -33.10
C MET A 136 3.82 25.59 -34.01
N THR A 137 3.20 25.09 -35.07
CA THR A 137 2.27 25.82 -35.93
C THR A 137 0.85 25.24 -35.78
N PRO A 138 -0.21 25.92 -36.24
CA PRO A 138 -1.56 25.36 -36.25
C PRO A 138 -1.64 24.01 -36.98
N GLU A 139 -0.93 23.87 -38.11
CA GLU A 139 -0.86 22.63 -38.90
C GLU A 139 -0.10 21.54 -38.13
N GLY A 140 1.03 21.89 -37.52
CA GLY A 140 1.82 20.97 -36.70
C GLY A 140 1.07 20.49 -35.45
N GLN A 141 0.21 21.33 -34.87
CA GLN A 141 -0.68 20.93 -33.78
C GLN A 141 -1.73 19.91 -34.24
N LEU A 142 -2.32 20.11 -35.42
CA LEU A 142 -3.28 19.18 -36.01
C LEU A 142 -2.61 17.84 -36.34
N ALA A 143 -1.41 17.88 -36.95
CA ALA A 143 -0.63 16.70 -37.27
C ALA A 143 -0.21 15.92 -36.01
N ALA A 144 0.22 16.63 -34.95
CA ALA A 144 0.57 16.02 -33.67
C ALA A 144 -0.64 15.32 -33.02
N LYS A 145 -1.83 15.92 -33.09
CA LYS A 145 -3.07 15.29 -32.61
C LYS A 145 -3.45 14.07 -33.44
N GLY A 146 -3.46 14.19 -34.77
CA GLY A 146 -3.77 13.05 -35.65
C GLY A 146 -2.82 11.87 -35.43
N PHE A 147 -1.53 12.14 -35.26
CA PHE A 147 -0.55 11.10 -34.94
C PHE A 147 -0.73 10.53 -33.53
N LEU A 148 -1.12 11.35 -32.54
CA LEU A 148 -1.45 10.86 -31.20
C LEU A 148 -2.64 9.88 -31.25
N ASP A 149 -3.70 10.23 -31.99
CA ASP A 149 -4.90 9.40 -32.14
C ASP A 149 -4.59 8.10 -32.89
N GLU A 150 -3.77 8.16 -33.94
CA GLU A 150 -3.24 6.97 -34.64
C GLU A 150 -2.50 6.04 -33.66
N LYS A 151 -1.65 6.60 -32.78
CA LYS A 151 -0.94 5.82 -31.76
C LYS A 151 -1.85 5.33 -30.65
N GLU A 152 -2.86 6.09 -30.24
CA GLU A 152 -3.84 5.62 -29.25
C GLU A 152 -4.68 4.45 -29.78
N ASN A 153 -4.96 4.42 -31.08
CA ASN A 153 -5.69 3.32 -31.73
C ASN A 153 -4.81 2.08 -31.98
N SER A 154 -3.54 2.27 -32.32
CA SER A 154 -2.61 1.15 -32.59
C SER A 154 -1.97 0.57 -31.34
N THR A 155 -1.72 1.38 -30.31
CA THR A 155 -1.13 0.91 -29.05
C THR A 155 -2.21 0.64 -28.02
N GLY A 156 -2.28 -0.60 -27.53
CA GLY A 156 -3.21 -0.94 -26.44
C GLY A 156 -2.98 -0.07 -25.20
N ARG A 157 -3.97 0.06 -24.31
CA ARG A 157 -3.89 0.96 -23.14
C ARG A 157 -2.72 0.66 -22.19
N PHE A 158 -2.35 -0.61 -22.09
CA PHE A 158 -1.29 -1.10 -21.22
C PHE A 158 -0.53 -2.24 -21.89
N ALA A 159 0.74 -2.39 -21.55
CA ALA A 159 1.55 -3.56 -21.88
C ALA A 159 1.84 -4.34 -20.61
N GLU A 160 1.59 -5.65 -20.64
CA GLU A 160 2.09 -6.61 -19.67
C GLU A 160 3.38 -7.22 -20.23
N TYR A 161 4.40 -7.31 -19.39
CA TYR A 161 5.69 -7.88 -19.76
C TYR A 161 6.38 -8.41 -18.51
N ASN A 162 7.33 -9.30 -18.72
CA ASN A 162 8.12 -9.86 -17.64
C ASN A 162 9.55 -9.38 -17.71
N VAL A 163 10.17 -9.20 -16.55
CA VAL A 163 11.57 -8.80 -16.44
C VAL A 163 12.17 -9.36 -15.16
N GLN A 164 13.42 -9.82 -15.21
CA GLN A 164 14.12 -10.27 -14.02
C GLN A 164 14.57 -9.07 -13.17
N VAL A 165 14.73 -9.26 -11.86
CA VAL A 165 15.17 -8.17 -10.95
C VAL A 165 16.51 -7.56 -11.39
N ARG A 166 17.42 -8.36 -11.95
CA ARG A 166 18.70 -7.87 -12.51
C ARG A 166 18.56 -6.94 -13.72
N ASP A 167 17.49 -7.10 -14.49
CA ASP A 167 17.27 -6.39 -15.74
C ASP A 167 16.44 -5.10 -15.56
N LEU A 168 15.95 -4.83 -14.33
CA LEU A 168 15.18 -3.61 -14.01
C LEU A 168 15.92 -2.32 -14.34
N ASP A 169 17.25 -2.32 -14.27
CA ASP A 169 18.08 -1.14 -14.56
C ASP A 169 18.19 -0.84 -16.06
N ILE A 170 17.84 -1.79 -16.93
CA ILE A 170 17.79 -1.62 -18.39
C ILE A 170 16.57 -0.76 -18.77
N LEU A 171 15.52 -0.75 -17.93
CA LEU A 171 14.32 0.04 -18.18
C LEU A 171 14.63 1.54 -18.12
N GLU A 172 14.15 2.28 -19.11
CA GLU A 172 14.20 3.74 -19.09
C GLU A 172 13.52 4.29 -17.83
N ALA A 173 14.04 5.39 -17.27
CA ALA A 173 13.58 5.93 -15.99
C ALA A 173 12.06 6.16 -15.93
N GLN A 174 11.44 6.65 -17.01
CA GLN A 174 10.00 6.89 -17.05
C GLN A 174 9.19 5.59 -17.15
N VAL A 175 9.70 4.57 -17.84
CA VAL A 175 9.11 3.22 -17.88
C VAL A 175 9.21 2.58 -16.50
N ARG A 176 10.40 2.58 -15.89
CA ARG A 176 10.67 2.03 -14.54
C ARG A 176 9.76 2.63 -13.47
N VAL A 177 9.52 3.94 -13.50
CA VAL A 177 8.65 4.63 -12.54
C VAL A 177 7.17 4.32 -12.76
N ASN A 178 6.75 4.07 -14.00
CA ASN A 178 5.37 3.72 -14.36
C ASN A 178 5.17 2.22 -14.60
N SER A 179 6.08 1.39 -14.08
CA SER A 179 5.96 -0.06 -14.05
C SER A 179 5.38 -0.47 -12.70
N PHE A 180 4.31 -1.26 -12.74
CA PHE A 180 3.54 -1.65 -11.57
C PHE A 180 3.52 -3.16 -11.43
N LEU A 181 3.67 -3.62 -10.19
CA LEU A 181 3.27 -4.96 -9.77
C LEU A 181 1.78 -4.97 -9.49
N ARG A 182 1.22 -6.16 -9.26
CA ARG A 182 -0.19 -6.32 -8.89
C ARG A 182 -0.39 -7.30 -7.75
N PHE A 183 -1.50 -7.13 -7.05
CA PHE A 183 -2.11 -8.18 -6.25
C PHE A 183 -3.49 -8.50 -6.81
N ASN A 184 -3.91 -9.75 -6.68
CA ASN A 184 -5.21 -10.21 -7.19
C ASN A 184 -6.20 -10.44 -6.04
N PRO A 185 -7.51 -10.20 -6.27
CA PRO A 185 -8.54 -10.67 -5.36
C PRO A 185 -8.56 -12.20 -5.28
N LEU A 186 -9.13 -12.72 -4.19
CA LEU A 186 -9.48 -14.13 -4.08
C LEU A 186 -10.94 -14.32 -4.44
N LEU A 187 -11.19 -15.08 -5.49
CA LEU A 187 -12.53 -15.35 -6.00
C LEU A 187 -13.16 -16.59 -5.34
N GLU A 188 -12.32 -17.54 -4.92
CA GLU A 188 -12.71 -18.74 -4.19
C GLU A 188 -12.46 -18.57 -2.69
N GLY A 189 -13.20 -19.32 -1.88
CA GLY A 189 -13.09 -19.32 -0.42
C GLY A 189 -12.87 -20.71 0.16
N ASN A 190 -12.46 -20.76 1.43
CA ASN A 190 -12.18 -22.00 2.15
C ASN A 190 -13.42 -22.63 2.81
N GLY A 191 -14.52 -21.87 2.96
CA GLY A 191 -15.79 -22.33 3.49
C GLY A 191 -15.75 -22.74 4.96
N VAL A 192 -14.80 -22.24 5.75
CA VAL A 192 -14.60 -22.69 7.14
C VAL A 192 -15.77 -22.29 8.06
N LEU A 193 -16.33 -21.08 7.90
CA LEU A 193 -17.48 -20.62 8.67
C LEU A 193 -18.74 -21.37 8.26
N SER A 194 -18.96 -21.56 6.95
CA SER A 194 -20.13 -22.32 6.45
C SER A 194 -20.07 -23.78 6.91
N GLU A 195 -18.90 -24.42 6.85
CA GLU A 195 -18.67 -25.77 7.38
C GLU A 195 -18.94 -25.85 8.89
N PHE A 196 -18.41 -24.89 9.67
CA PHE A 196 -18.62 -24.87 11.12
C PHE A 196 -20.10 -24.75 11.50
N LEU A 197 -20.87 -23.95 10.74
CA LEU A 197 -22.27 -23.66 11.05
C LEU A 197 -23.25 -24.69 10.48
N THR A 198 -22.94 -25.28 9.33
CA THR A 198 -23.88 -26.11 8.56
C THR A 198 -23.41 -27.55 8.34
N GLY A 199 -22.14 -27.84 8.62
CA GLY A 199 -21.48 -29.10 8.25
C GLY A 199 -21.07 -29.19 6.77
N GLN A 200 -21.37 -28.17 5.96
CA GLN A 200 -21.07 -28.15 4.52
C GLN A 200 -20.22 -26.93 4.14
N LYS A 201 -19.07 -27.18 3.49
CA LYS A 201 -18.21 -26.13 2.93
C LYS A 201 -18.90 -25.41 1.78
N GLY A 202 -18.81 -24.08 1.77
CA GLY A 202 -19.33 -23.24 0.69
C GLY A 202 -20.82 -22.96 0.75
N LEU A 203 -21.55 -23.50 1.74
CA LEU A 203 -22.99 -23.27 1.87
C LEU A 203 -23.28 -21.92 2.56
N ASN A 204 -23.26 -20.85 1.78
CA ASN A 204 -23.46 -19.48 2.27
C ASN A 204 -24.94 -19.08 2.38
N SER A 205 -25.66 -19.72 3.31
CA SER A 205 -27.05 -19.36 3.59
C SER A 205 -27.18 -17.95 4.21
N PRO A 206 -28.37 -17.32 4.16
CA PRO A 206 -28.62 -16.05 4.85
C PRO A 206 -28.27 -16.09 6.36
N ALA A 207 -28.38 -17.25 7.00
CA ALA A 207 -27.97 -17.46 8.38
C ALA A 207 -26.45 -17.35 8.55
N VAL A 208 -25.66 -17.97 7.66
CA VAL A 208 -24.19 -17.89 7.67
C VAL A 208 -23.72 -16.46 7.45
N LEU A 209 -24.27 -15.76 6.45
CA LEU A 209 -23.94 -14.35 6.19
C LEU A 209 -24.32 -13.45 7.37
N THR A 210 -25.43 -13.77 8.03
CA THR A 210 -25.85 -13.06 9.25
C THR A 210 -24.88 -13.29 10.42
N MET A 211 -24.41 -14.53 10.62
CA MET A 211 -23.40 -14.81 11.64
C MET A 211 -22.08 -14.09 11.32
N ALA A 212 -21.66 -14.06 10.05
CA ALA A 212 -20.49 -13.32 9.61
C ALA A 212 -20.59 -11.83 9.94
N TRP A 213 -21.75 -11.21 9.66
CA TRP A 213 -22.01 -9.82 10.02
C TRP A 213 -21.99 -9.58 11.55
N LEU A 214 -22.61 -10.47 12.34
CA LEU A 214 -22.59 -10.38 13.82
C LEU A 214 -21.16 -10.48 14.38
N LEU A 215 -20.33 -11.36 13.83
CA LEU A 215 -18.93 -11.51 14.21
C LEU A 215 -18.14 -10.23 13.87
N GLY A 216 -18.37 -9.64 12.70
CA GLY A 216 -17.77 -8.36 12.32
C GLY A 216 -18.15 -7.23 13.28
N LEU A 217 -19.44 -7.14 13.61
CA LEU A 217 -19.98 -6.14 14.53
C LEU A 217 -19.38 -6.26 15.93
N TRP A 218 -19.26 -7.49 16.45
CA TRP A 218 -18.64 -7.74 17.75
C TRP A 218 -17.13 -7.47 17.75
N ILE A 219 -16.42 -7.71 16.64
CA ILE A 219 -14.99 -7.41 16.57
C ILE A 219 -14.72 -5.91 16.77
N GLY A 220 -15.58 -5.03 16.27
CA GLY A 220 -15.52 -3.60 16.57
C GLY A 220 -15.96 -3.30 18.01
N ASP A 221 -17.27 -3.32 18.25
CA ASP A 221 -17.89 -2.78 19.48
C ASP A 221 -18.31 -3.84 20.52
N GLY A 222 -17.90 -5.10 20.34
CA GLY A 222 -18.19 -6.18 21.29
C GLY A 222 -17.38 -6.13 22.58
N THR A 223 -17.86 -6.78 23.64
CA THR A 223 -17.04 -7.02 24.84
C THR A 223 -16.35 -8.37 24.78
N THR A 224 -15.15 -8.49 25.34
CA THR A 224 -14.41 -9.77 25.40
C THR A 224 -14.94 -10.71 26.49
N LYS A 225 -15.80 -10.22 27.39
CA LYS A 225 -16.32 -10.99 28.52
C LYS A 225 -17.59 -11.74 28.16
N GLU A 226 -18.49 -11.12 27.40
CA GLU A 226 -19.85 -11.61 27.15
C GLU A 226 -20.25 -11.40 25.69
N PRO A 227 -21.26 -12.15 25.19
CA PRO A 227 -21.88 -11.87 23.90
C PRO A 227 -22.73 -10.59 24.01
N GLU A 228 -22.02 -9.48 24.07
CA GLU A 228 -22.53 -8.13 24.26
C GLU A 228 -21.84 -7.21 23.24
N ILE A 229 -22.62 -6.29 22.66
CA ILE A 229 -22.19 -5.31 21.65
C ILE A 229 -22.66 -3.92 22.08
N SER A 230 -21.79 -2.93 22.00
CA SER A 230 -22.16 -1.53 22.18
C SER A 230 -22.83 -0.97 20.91
N VAL A 231 -23.99 -0.32 21.07
CA VAL A 231 -24.77 0.26 19.97
C VAL A 231 -25.14 1.70 20.31
N ASP A 232 -25.01 2.63 19.36
CA ASP A 232 -25.47 4.02 19.54
C ASP A 232 -27.01 4.06 19.56
N SER A 233 -27.59 4.65 20.60
CA SER A 233 -29.04 4.79 20.75
C SER A 233 -29.71 5.59 19.63
N HIS A 234 -28.96 6.41 18.90
CA HIS A 234 -29.47 7.17 17.75
C HIS A 234 -29.42 6.37 16.44
N ASP A 235 -28.71 5.24 16.41
CA ASP A 235 -28.64 4.37 15.24
C ASP A 235 -29.72 3.30 15.29
N THR A 236 -30.97 3.73 15.12
CA THR A 236 -32.14 2.84 15.15
C THR A 236 -32.05 1.76 14.09
N GLY A 237 -31.53 2.08 12.89
CA GLY A 237 -31.34 1.12 11.80
C GLY A 237 -30.36 -0.02 12.16
N LEU A 238 -29.29 0.28 12.90
CA LEU A 238 -28.39 -0.75 13.41
C LEU A 238 -29.09 -1.65 14.44
N MET A 239 -29.87 -1.08 15.37
CA MET A 239 -30.59 -1.85 16.37
C MET A 239 -31.68 -2.75 15.75
N GLU A 240 -32.48 -2.22 14.82
CA GLU A 240 -33.48 -2.98 14.08
C GLU A 240 -32.83 -4.13 13.30
N GLY A 241 -31.73 -3.83 12.60
CA GLY A 241 -30.95 -4.83 11.87
C GLY A 241 -30.38 -5.91 12.79
N LEU A 242 -29.93 -5.56 14.00
CA LEU A 242 -29.43 -6.51 14.99
C LEU A 242 -30.56 -7.43 15.51
N ILE A 243 -31.77 -6.90 15.73
CA ILE A 243 -32.94 -7.68 16.15
C ILE A 243 -33.36 -8.64 15.03
N GLU A 244 -33.53 -8.14 13.80
CA GLU A 244 -33.94 -8.94 12.64
C GLU A 244 -32.98 -10.09 12.39
N ARG A 245 -31.67 -9.78 12.36
CA ARG A 245 -30.61 -10.77 12.13
C ARG A 245 -30.42 -11.73 13.31
N GLY A 246 -30.58 -11.23 14.54
CA GLY A 246 -30.50 -12.06 15.74
C GLY A 246 -31.55 -13.17 15.77
N LYS A 247 -32.78 -12.86 15.34
CA LYS A 247 -33.89 -13.82 15.31
C LYS A 247 -33.59 -15.09 14.51
N ILE A 248 -32.85 -14.97 13.40
CA ILE A 248 -32.45 -16.13 12.56
C ILE A 248 -31.67 -17.18 13.38
N TRP A 249 -30.93 -16.74 14.39
CA TRP A 249 -30.12 -17.59 15.27
C TRP A 249 -30.76 -17.83 16.65
N GLY A 250 -32.02 -17.45 16.84
CA GLY A 250 -32.66 -17.48 18.17
C GLY A 250 -31.98 -16.55 19.18
N LEU A 251 -31.34 -15.48 18.69
CA LEU A 251 -30.70 -14.46 19.51
C LEU A 251 -31.65 -13.27 19.68
N TYR A 252 -31.82 -12.85 20.92
CA TYR A 252 -32.70 -11.75 21.32
C TYR A 252 -31.83 -10.66 21.95
N PRO A 253 -31.50 -9.60 21.18
CA PRO A 253 -30.72 -8.47 21.69
C PRO A 253 -31.53 -7.68 22.72
N GLU A 254 -30.99 -7.49 23.92
CA GLU A 254 -31.60 -6.69 24.97
C GLU A 254 -30.57 -5.78 25.63
N TYR A 255 -30.98 -4.56 25.96
CA TYR A 255 -30.22 -3.67 26.83
C TYR A 255 -31.09 -3.23 28.00
N LYS A 256 -30.43 -2.84 29.10
CA LYS A 256 -31.10 -2.16 30.21
C LYS A 256 -30.54 -0.76 30.28
N ASP A 257 -31.42 0.23 30.36
CA ASP A 257 -31.00 1.59 30.64
C ASP A 257 -30.50 1.71 32.08
N GLU A 258 -29.39 2.42 32.24
CA GLU A 258 -28.96 2.91 33.55
C GLU A 258 -29.90 4.04 34.00
N GLN A 259 -29.83 4.43 35.29
CA GLN A 259 -30.62 5.54 35.84
C GLN A 259 -30.46 6.84 35.01
N ILE A 260 -29.29 7.02 34.39
CA ILE A 260 -29.03 8.08 33.42
C ILE A 260 -28.75 7.40 32.08
N PRO A 261 -29.61 7.54 31.06
CA PRO A 261 -29.44 6.84 29.79
C PRO A 261 -28.19 7.34 29.07
N LEU A 262 -27.19 6.46 28.92
CA LEU A 262 -26.02 6.70 28.09
C LEU A 262 -26.39 6.59 26.61
N ARG A 263 -25.69 7.34 25.75
CA ARG A 263 -25.85 7.25 24.28
C ARG A 263 -25.41 5.88 23.76
N ALA A 264 -24.31 5.34 24.26
CA ALA A 264 -23.90 3.98 23.94
C ALA A 264 -24.70 3.00 24.83
N LYS A 265 -25.41 2.07 24.20
CA LYS A 265 -26.20 1.02 24.86
C LYS A 265 -25.42 -0.30 24.84
N HIS A 266 -25.37 -0.98 25.97
CA HIS A 266 -24.76 -2.30 26.09
C HIS A 266 -25.80 -3.38 25.80
N VAL A 267 -25.79 -3.89 24.56
CA VAL A 267 -26.80 -4.83 24.07
C VAL A 267 -26.29 -6.26 24.23
N LYS A 268 -26.93 -7.02 25.12
CA LYS A 268 -26.66 -8.43 25.38
C LYS A 268 -27.44 -9.33 24.42
N LEU A 269 -26.76 -10.30 23.82
CA LEU A 269 -27.35 -11.24 22.87
C LEU A 269 -27.78 -12.52 23.60
N PHE A 270 -29.04 -12.58 24.03
CA PHE A 270 -29.57 -13.74 24.74
C PHE A 270 -30.03 -14.84 23.78
N TYR A 271 -29.61 -16.08 24.02
CA TYR A 271 -30.07 -17.24 23.25
C TYR A 271 -31.23 -17.96 23.95
N GLY A 272 -32.26 -18.34 23.21
CA GLY A 272 -33.39 -19.12 23.73
C GLY A 272 -34.69 -18.85 22.97
N SER A 273 -35.79 -18.75 23.70
CA SER A 273 -37.11 -18.41 23.15
C SER A 273 -37.40 -16.91 23.27
N GLU A 274 -38.34 -16.42 22.44
CA GLU A 274 -38.94 -15.10 22.60
C GLU A 274 -39.61 -14.99 23.98
N CYS A 275 -39.72 -13.78 24.52
CA CYS A 275 -40.26 -13.59 25.87
C CYS A 275 -41.77 -13.85 25.93
N ASP A 276 -42.17 -15.02 26.42
CA ASP A 276 -43.54 -15.30 26.86
C ASP A 276 -43.65 -15.13 28.39
N GLY A 277 -43.86 -13.88 28.82
CA GLY A 277 -44.12 -13.55 30.24
C GLY A 277 -42.93 -13.69 31.21
N HIS A 278 -43.24 -13.94 32.50
CA HIS A 278 -42.30 -13.81 33.63
C HIS A 278 -41.16 -14.85 33.70
N ARG A 279 -41.13 -15.89 32.86
CA ARG A 279 -40.07 -16.91 32.87
C ARG A 279 -39.04 -16.65 31.77
N ARG A 280 -37.82 -16.27 32.17
CA ARG A 280 -36.68 -16.06 31.26
C ARG A 280 -35.86 -17.34 31.11
N ASN A 281 -36.29 -18.27 30.24
CA ASN A 281 -35.47 -19.41 29.83
C ASN A 281 -34.48 -19.00 28.74
N ARG A 282 -33.60 -18.04 29.06
CA ARG A 282 -32.61 -17.51 28.12
C ARG A 282 -31.22 -17.57 28.69
N HIS A 283 -30.28 -17.95 27.83
CA HIS A 283 -28.89 -18.13 28.20
C HIS A 283 -28.04 -17.06 27.53
N LEU A 284 -27.23 -16.36 28.33
CA LEU A 284 -26.29 -15.40 27.78
C LEU A 284 -25.09 -16.13 27.14
N ARG A 285 -24.41 -17.00 27.89
CA ARG A 285 -23.22 -17.73 27.39
C ARG A 285 -23.49 -19.19 27.05
N LYS A 286 -24.26 -19.88 27.90
CA LYS A 286 -24.49 -21.33 27.77
C LYS A 286 -25.27 -21.62 26.48
N ASN A 287 -24.74 -22.50 25.64
CA ASN A 287 -25.34 -22.91 24.36
C ASN A 287 -25.63 -21.75 23.40
N ASN A 288 -25.03 -20.56 23.60
CA ASN A 288 -25.26 -19.44 22.71
C ASN A 288 -24.49 -19.67 21.40
N PRO A 289 -25.17 -19.80 20.24
CA PRO A 289 -24.51 -20.13 18.99
C PRO A 289 -23.50 -19.07 18.56
N PHE A 290 -23.80 -17.79 18.78
CA PHE A 290 -22.87 -16.70 18.49
C PHE A 290 -21.62 -16.77 19.37
N TRP A 291 -21.79 -16.98 20.68
CA TRP A 291 -20.63 -17.07 21.58
C TRP A 291 -19.77 -18.31 21.31
N ASN A 292 -20.40 -19.43 20.94
CA ASN A 292 -19.71 -20.64 20.50
C ASN A 292 -18.85 -20.36 19.26
N CYS A 293 -19.36 -19.61 18.27
CA CYS A 293 -18.56 -19.17 17.12
C CYS A 293 -17.36 -18.32 17.55
N VAL A 294 -17.58 -17.32 18.41
CA VAL A 294 -16.51 -16.42 18.87
C VAL A 294 -15.36 -17.19 19.51
N VAL A 295 -15.68 -18.16 20.37
CA VAL A 295 -14.68 -18.96 21.11
C VAL A 295 -14.06 -20.03 20.22
N ASN A 296 -14.87 -20.88 19.58
CA ASN A 296 -14.38 -22.07 18.87
C ASN A 296 -13.65 -21.72 17.58
N LEU A 297 -14.04 -20.64 16.89
CA LEU A 297 -13.34 -20.14 15.71
C LEU A 297 -12.22 -19.14 16.07
N LYS A 298 -11.94 -18.96 17.36
CA LYS A 298 -10.83 -18.14 17.87
C LYS A 298 -10.89 -16.66 17.49
N PHE A 299 -12.07 -16.05 17.42
CA PHE A 299 -12.20 -14.58 17.34
C PHE A 299 -11.79 -13.88 18.64
N LYS A 300 -11.71 -14.65 19.73
CA LYS A 300 -11.12 -14.27 21.01
C LYS A 300 -9.89 -15.14 21.28
N ARG A 301 -8.77 -14.53 21.65
CA ARG A 301 -7.55 -15.26 22.04
C ARG A 301 -7.75 -15.97 23.38
N GLU A 302 -7.23 -17.19 23.47
CA GLU A 302 -7.30 -18.00 24.69
C GLU A 302 -6.40 -17.44 25.80
N LEU A 303 -5.23 -16.90 25.45
CA LEU A 303 -4.20 -16.47 26.40
C LEU A 303 -4.59 -15.22 27.19
N ASP A 304 -4.92 -14.12 26.50
CA ASP A 304 -5.17 -12.79 27.09
C ASP A 304 -6.63 -12.34 26.94
N GLY A 305 -7.45 -13.09 26.20
CA GLY A 305 -8.84 -12.73 25.94
C GLY A 305 -9.00 -11.57 24.95
N GLU A 306 -7.94 -11.11 24.29
CA GLU A 306 -8.05 -10.04 23.30
C GLU A 306 -8.79 -10.51 22.03
N LYS A 307 -9.40 -9.54 21.35
CA LYS A 307 -10.05 -9.77 20.06
C LYS A 307 -9.02 -10.04 18.97
N GLN A 308 -9.38 -10.87 18.00
CA GLN A 308 -8.60 -11.08 16.80
C GLN A 308 -9.47 -11.50 15.62
N ILE A 309 -8.95 -11.30 14.42
CA ILE A 309 -9.54 -11.84 13.20
C ILE A 309 -8.72 -13.09 12.81
N PRO A 310 -9.31 -14.30 12.88
CA PRO A 310 -8.63 -15.54 12.51
C PRO A 310 -8.15 -15.51 11.06
N SER A 311 -7.01 -16.16 10.77
CA SER A 311 -6.41 -16.15 9.43
C SER A 311 -7.28 -16.81 8.36
N PHE A 312 -8.14 -17.77 8.72
CA PHE A 312 -9.05 -18.40 7.76
C PHE A 312 -10.03 -17.39 7.14
N MET A 313 -10.37 -16.31 7.86
CA MET A 313 -11.23 -15.24 7.33
C MET A 313 -10.59 -14.49 6.16
N TRP A 314 -9.27 -14.56 6.00
CA TRP A 314 -8.55 -13.86 4.92
C TRP A 314 -8.77 -14.50 3.55
N THR A 315 -9.32 -15.71 3.54
CA THR A 315 -9.55 -16.58 2.37
C THR A 315 -10.92 -17.22 2.48
N GLU A 316 -11.86 -16.64 3.22
CA GLU A 316 -13.22 -17.15 3.28
C GLU A 316 -13.98 -16.90 1.98
N ASP A 317 -15.18 -17.43 1.85
CA ASP A 317 -16.08 -17.13 0.75
C ASP A 317 -16.31 -15.62 0.60
N LEU A 318 -16.48 -15.18 -0.65
CA LEU A 318 -16.60 -13.76 -0.99
C LEU A 318 -17.68 -13.07 -0.17
N GLU A 319 -18.88 -13.64 -0.12
CA GLU A 319 -20.03 -13.08 0.57
C GLU A 319 -19.85 -13.06 2.09
N VAL A 320 -19.17 -14.07 2.65
CA VAL A 320 -18.83 -14.14 4.09
C VAL A 320 -17.87 -13.01 4.45
N ARG A 321 -16.84 -12.78 3.63
CA ARG A 321 -15.89 -11.67 3.81
C ARG A 321 -16.58 -10.31 3.68
N GLU A 322 -17.51 -10.17 2.74
CA GLU A 322 -18.29 -8.94 2.56
C GLU A 322 -19.19 -8.66 3.77
N ALA A 323 -19.96 -9.66 4.22
CA ALA A 323 -20.85 -9.53 5.37
C ALA A 323 -20.07 -9.26 6.67
N PHE A 324 -18.96 -9.97 6.89
CA PHE A 324 -18.07 -9.73 8.03
C PHE A 324 -17.52 -8.30 8.03
N LEU A 325 -16.98 -7.84 6.89
CA LEU A 325 -16.45 -6.49 6.80
C LEU A 325 -17.55 -5.45 7.00
N ALA A 326 -18.77 -5.69 6.53
CA ALA A 326 -19.91 -4.81 6.73
C ALA A 326 -20.30 -4.65 8.20
N GLY A 327 -20.31 -5.74 8.99
CA GLY A 327 -20.54 -5.68 10.44
C GLY A 327 -19.46 -4.86 11.16
N LEU A 328 -18.21 -5.01 10.76
CA LEU A 328 -17.10 -4.22 11.30
C LEU A 328 -17.20 -2.73 10.91
N ILE A 329 -17.77 -2.44 9.74
CA ILE A 329 -18.04 -1.06 9.32
C ILE A 329 -19.22 -0.48 10.11
N ASP A 330 -20.25 -1.28 10.39
CA ASP A 330 -21.41 -0.85 11.17
C ASP A 330 -21.07 -0.45 12.61
N SER A 331 -20.07 -1.09 13.22
CA SER A 331 -19.48 -0.67 14.51
C SER A 331 -18.56 0.54 14.33
N ASP A 332 -17.29 0.30 14.02
CA ASP A 332 -16.21 1.29 14.08
C ASP A 332 -15.94 2.04 12.76
N GLY A 333 -16.75 1.79 11.72
CA GLY A 333 -16.53 2.34 10.39
C GLY A 333 -17.12 3.73 10.17
N TYR A 334 -16.33 4.60 9.52
CA TYR A 334 -16.80 5.86 8.95
C TYR A 334 -16.81 5.81 7.41
N VAL A 335 -17.98 6.00 6.80
CA VAL A 335 -18.19 5.93 5.35
C VAL A 335 -18.28 7.33 4.74
N SER A 336 -17.58 7.55 3.63
CA SER A 336 -17.67 8.80 2.84
C SER A 336 -17.65 8.51 1.34
N LYS A 337 -18.44 9.27 0.57
CA LYS A 337 -18.47 9.18 -0.90
C LYS A 337 -17.52 10.22 -1.51
N ARG A 338 -16.68 9.82 -2.47
CA ARG A 338 -15.88 10.78 -3.25
C ARG A 338 -16.73 11.39 -4.35
N LYS A 339 -16.78 12.72 -4.42
CA LYS A 339 -17.54 13.49 -5.42
C LYS A 339 -16.82 13.67 -6.78
N ASN A 340 -15.96 12.75 -7.23
CA ASN A 340 -15.16 12.99 -8.45
C ASN A 340 -14.65 11.69 -9.12
N PRO A 341 -14.45 11.68 -10.45
CA PRO A 341 -15.44 11.44 -11.51
C PRO A 341 -15.95 9.99 -11.60
N LEU A 342 -15.55 9.10 -10.69
CA LEU A 342 -16.13 7.76 -10.56
C LEU A 342 -16.58 7.56 -9.11
N ASP A 343 -17.86 7.24 -8.96
CA ASP A 343 -18.48 6.95 -7.67
C ASP A 343 -17.65 5.88 -6.94
N SER A 344 -16.95 6.33 -5.91
CA SER A 344 -16.10 5.49 -5.08
C SER A 344 -16.33 5.82 -3.62
N PHE A 345 -16.40 4.77 -2.82
CA PHE A 345 -16.59 4.84 -1.39
C PHE A 345 -15.23 4.75 -0.70
N LYS A 346 -15.10 5.53 0.36
CA LYS A 346 -13.99 5.48 1.31
C LYS A 346 -14.54 5.07 2.65
N VAL A 347 -13.88 4.11 3.27
CA VAL A 347 -14.20 3.67 4.62
C VAL A 347 -12.97 3.80 5.48
N SER A 348 -13.13 4.33 6.69
CA SER A 348 -12.07 4.37 7.70
C SER A 348 -12.52 3.58 8.92
N ILE A 349 -11.74 2.58 9.32
CA ILE A 349 -11.98 1.76 10.52
C ILE A 349 -10.79 1.98 11.45
N GLN A 350 -11.05 2.36 12.70
CA GLN A 350 -10.01 2.60 13.70
C GLN A 350 -9.94 1.41 14.65
N THR A 351 -8.74 0.97 15.02
CA THR A 351 -8.55 -0.10 16.01
C THR A 351 -7.26 0.09 16.80
N VAL A 352 -7.21 -0.46 18.02
CA VAL A 352 -5.98 -0.55 18.82
C VAL A 352 -5.27 -1.89 18.65
N TYR A 353 -5.94 -2.89 18.06
CA TYR A 353 -5.44 -4.26 17.99
C TYR A 353 -4.73 -4.54 16.66
N PRO A 354 -3.44 -4.93 16.67
CA PRO A 354 -2.70 -5.27 15.45
C PRO A 354 -3.33 -6.45 14.68
N SER A 355 -3.90 -7.42 15.38
CA SER A 355 -4.57 -8.58 14.79
C SER A 355 -5.80 -8.19 13.95
N ILE A 356 -6.61 -7.25 14.46
CA ILE A 356 -7.78 -6.72 13.75
C ILE A 356 -7.32 -5.88 12.55
N MET A 357 -6.32 -5.02 12.74
CA MET A 357 -5.73 -4.21 11.66
C MET A 357 -5.25 -5.10 10.51
N GLY A 358 -4.52 -6.18 10.82
CA GLY A 358 -4.08 -7.14 9.82
C GLY A 358 -5.23 -7.88 9.14
N GLY A 359 -6.22 -8.34 9.90
CA GLY A 359 -7.41 -8.98 9.35
C GLY A 359 -8.19 -8.08 8.38
N ILE A 360 -8.41 -6.81 8.74
CA ILE A 360 -9.03 -5.81 7.86
C ILE A 360 -8.23 -5.70 6.56
N VAL A 361 -6.91 -5.59 6.64
CA VAL A 361 -6.05 -5.45 5.45
C VAL A 361 -6.13 -6.68 4.55
N HIS A 362 -6.00 -7.89 5.10
CA HIS A 362 -6.04 -9.12 4.32
C HIS A 362 -7.42 -9.36 3.70
N ILE A 363 -8.51 -9.14 4.43
CA ILE A 363 -9.88 -9.25 3.92
C ILE A 363 -10.10 -8.24 2.80
N THR A 364 -9.76 -6.97 3.01
CA THR A 364 -9.96 -5.91 2.00
C THR A 364 -9.21 -6.21 0.70
N ARG A 365 -7.95 -6.66 0.79
CA ARG A 365 -7.14 -7.04 -0.39
C ARG A 365 -7.71 -8.26 -1.09
N SER A 366 -8.17 -9.26 -0.33
CA SER A 366 -8.80 -10.45 -0.89
C SER A 366 -10.11 -10.11 -1.63
N LEU A 367 -10.81 -9.04 -1.23
CA LEU A 367 -11.96 -8.48 -1.94
C LEU A 367 -11.54 -7.50 -3.07
N GLY A 368 -10.29 -7.49 -3.51
CA GLY A 368 -9.84 -6.68 -4.65
C GLY A 368 -9.90 -5.18 -4.40
N MET A 369 -9.80 -4.74 -3.14
CA MET A 369 -9.85 -3.33 -2.79
C MET A 369 -8.50 -2.83 -2.23
N PRO A 370 -8.06 -1.62 -2.59
CA PRO A 370 -6.91 -1.00 -1.96
C PRO A 370 -7.21 -0.61 -0.49
N VAL A 371 -6.20 -0.82 0.35
CA VAL A 371 -6.21 -0.43 1.77
C VAL A 371 -4.86 0.17 2.15
N THR A 372 -4.90 1.21 2.98
CA THR A 372 -3.72 1.86 3.56
C THR A 372 -3.92 2.05 5.05
N VAL A 373 -2.91 1.77 5.87
CA VAL A 373 -2.96 1.90 7.32
C VAL A 373 -2.16 3.12 7.74
N THR A 374 -2.78 4.06 8.45
CA THR A 374 -2.06 5.15 9.14
C THR A 374 -2.11 4.96 10.65
N THR A 375 -1.24 5.64 11.39
CA THR A 375 -1.15 5.48 12.84
C THR A 375 -1.27 6.81 13.56
N ARG A 376 -1.86 6.77 14.76
CA ARG A 376 -1.95 7.90 15.70
C ARG A 376 -1.28 7.53 17.01
N SER A 377 -0.39 8.41 17.49
CA SER A 377 0.26 8.28 18.79
C SER A 377 -0.76 8.27 19.91
N ALA A 378 -0.43 7.53 20.97
CA ALA A 378 -1.10 7.66 22.25
C ALA A 378 -1.01 9.12 22.74
N LYS A 379 -2.09 9.61 23.35
CA LYS A 379 -2.13 10.97 23.88
C LYS A 379 -3.14 11.08 25.01
N THR A 380 -2.87 11.95 25.94
CA THR A 380 -3.88 12.41 26.90
C THR A 380 -4.70 13.53 26.27
N ALA A 381 -6.02 13.41 26.27
CA ALA A 381 -6.92 14.42 25.74
C ALA A 381 -8.05 14.70 26.75
N THR A 382 -8.43 15.97 26.86
CA THR A 382 -9.61 16.34 27.65
C THR A 382 -10.83 16.33 26.73
N ILE A 383 -11.76 15.41 26.96
CA ILE A 383 -13.00 15.26 26.20
C ILE A 383 -14.15 15.53 27.16
N VAL A 384 -14.92 16.59 26.90
CA VAL A 384 -16.07 17.00 27.74
C VAL A 384 -15.68 17.11 29.23
N GLY A 385 -14.57 17.82 29.50
CA GLY A 385 -14.05 18.03 30.86
C GLY A 385 -13.40 16.82 31.52
N ARG A 386 -13.40 15.64 30.90
CA ARG A 386 -12.74 14.43 31.42
C ARG A 386 -11.40 14.19 30.74
N THR A 387 -10.37 13.93 31.53
CA THR A 387 -9.05 13.54 31.02
C THR A 387 -9.10 12.06 30.62
N VAL A 388 -8.90 11.80 29.33
CA VAL A 388 -8.91 10.45 28.75
C VAL A 388 -7.53 10.14 28.20
N SER A 389 -7.00 8.97 28.55
CA SER A 389 -5.80 8.42 27.94
C SER A 389 -6.18 7.68 26.65
N CYS A 390 -5.86 8.27 25.50
CA CYS A 390 -6.03 7.64 24.20
C CYS A 390 -4.82 6.74 23.92
N HIS A 391 -5.09 5.48 23.56
CA HIS A 391 -4.06 4.53 23.16
C HIS A 391 -3.54 4.82 21.75
N PHE A 392 -2.44 4.16 21.37
CA PHE A 392 -1.98 4.14 19.99
C PHE A 392 -3.01 3.45 19.11
N THR A 393 -3.34 4.04 17.96
CA THR A 393 -4.38 3.49 17.07
C THR A 393 -3.89 3.31 15.64
N TYR A 394 -4.43 2.28 15.00
CA TYR A 394 -4.33 2.01 13.59
C TYR A 394 -5.60 2.47 12.90
N ASP A 395 -5.45 3.35 11.91
CA ASP A 395 -6.54 3.83 11.07
C ASP A 395 -6.43 3.12 9.70
N CYS A 396 -7.30 2.12 9.48
CA CYS A 396 -7.41 1.41 8.22
C CYS A 396 -8.28 2.20 7.24
N HIS A 397 -7.70 2.72 6.16
CA HIS A 397 -8.43 3.42 5.11
C HIS A 397 -8.60 2.52 3.89
N LEU A 398 -9.84 2.09 3.66
CA LEU A 398 -10.26 1.27 2.54
C LEU A 398 -10.87 2.17 1.46
N ALA A 399 -10.70 1.80 0.19
CA ALA A 399 -11.38 2.46 -0.91
C ALA A 399 -11.81 1.44 -1.96
N GLY A 400 -12.96 1.67 -2.58
CA GLY A 400 -13.43 0.81 -3.66
C GLY A 400 -14.62 1.41 -4.40
N ARG A 401 -14.98 0.79 -5.53
CA ARG A 401 -16.18 1.10 -6.31
C ARG A 401 -17.25 0.06 -5.98
N THR A 402 -17.65 -0.74 -6.97
CA THR A 402 -18.67 -1.77 -6.82
C THR A 402 -18.32 -2.84 -5.78
N PRO A 403 -17.06 -3.29 -5.57
CA PRO A 403 -16.74 -4.17 -4.44
C PRO A 403 -17.02 -3.54 -3.08
N MET A 404 -16.73 -2.25 -2.89
CA MET A 404 -17.00 -1.57 -1.62
C MET A 404 -18.50 -1.32 -1.47
N GLN A 405 -19.20 -0.97 -2.56
CA GLN A 405 -20.64 -0.78 -2.53
C GLN A 405 -21.38 -2.08 -2.14
N LYS A 406 -20.92 -3.24 -2.66
CA LYS A 406 -21.44 -4.56 -2.27
C LYS A 406 -21.21 -4.88 -0.80
N VAL A 407 -20.05 -4.53 -0.23
CA VAL A 407 -19.84 -4.61 1.23
C VAL A 407 -20.85 -3.73 1.97
N LEU A 408 -20.99 -2.48 1.55
CA LEU A 408 -21.89 -1.51 2.18
C LEU A 408 -23.38 -1.87 2.02
N SER A 409 -23.76 -2.77 1.12
CA SER A 409 -25.15 -3.27 1.03
C SER A 409 -25.50 -4.29 2.09
N TYR A 410 -24.50 -4.89 2.76
CA TYR A 410 -24.73 -5.74 3.94
C TYR A 410 -24.87 -4.92 5.24
N CYS A 411 -24.42 -3.66 5.26
CA CYS A 411 -24.54 -2.77 6.42
C CYS A 411 -26.01 -2.53 6.79
N ARG A 412 -26.24 -2.22 8.08
CA ARG A 412 -27.56 -1.88 8.64
C ARG A 412 -27.60 -0.51 9.29
N SER A 413 -26.46 0.09 9.62
CA SER A 413 -26.40 1.47 10.11
C SER A 413 -26.87 2.44 9.02
N GLY A 414 -27.84 3.30 9.35
CA GLY A 414 -28.63 4.05 8.35
C GLY A 414 -27.81 4.96 7.43
N HIS A 415 -26.69 5.51 7.91
CA HIS A 415 -25.82 6.36 7.07
C HIS A 415 -24.76 5.55 6.29
N LYS A 416 -24.50 4.30 6.69
CA LYS A 416 -23.47 3.43 6.13
C LYS A 416 -24.02 2.53 5.02
N VAL A 417 -25.26 2.06 5.16
CA VAL A 417 -25.94 1.20 4.18
C VAL A 417 -26.01 1.85 2.79
N LYS A 418 -25.78 1.04 1.74
CA LYS A 418 -25.89 1.45 0.33
C LYS A 418 -26.70 0.41 -0.43
N THR A 419 -27.27 0.81 -1.56
CA THR A 419 -27.93 -0.13 -2.46
C THR A 419 -26.90 -1.08 -3.05
N GLU A 420 -27.30 -2.33 -3.22
CA GLU A 420 -26.49 -3.35 -3.88
C GLU A 420 -26.19 -2.91 -5.32
N PRO A 421 -24.93 -3.02 -5.77
CA PRO A 421 -24.59 -2.71 -7.16
C PRO A 421 -25.07 -3.80 -8.12
N GLU A 422 -25.48 -3.42 -9.33
CA GLU A 422 -25.89 -4.37 -10.38
C GLU A 422 -24.76 -5.33 -10.80
N TYR A 423 -23.52 -4.85 -10.75
CA TYR A 423 -22.34 -5.62 -11.14
C TYR A 423 -21.15 -5.31 -10.22
N VAL A 424 -20.41 -6.35 -9.81
CA VAL A 424 -19.22 -6.23 -8.97
C VAL A 424 -17.97 -6.56 -9.78
N GLU A 425 -17.14 -5.54 -10.03
CA GLU A 425 -15.90 -5.69 -10.78
C GLU A 425 -14.74 -5.98 -9.82
N ARG A 426 -14.17 -7.18 -9.90
CA ARG A 426 -13.02 -7.61 -9.08
C ARG A 426 -11.74 -7.70 -9.91
N SER A 427 -11.20 -6.55 -10.32
CA SER A 427 -9.97 -6.49 -11.12
C SER A 427 -8.70 -6.41 -10.26
N PRO A 428 -7.54 -6.86 -10.78
CA PRO A 428 -6.25 -6.75 -10.09
C PRO A 428 -5.91 -5.31 -9.72
N ILE A 429 -5.31 -5.13 -8.55
CA ILE A 429 -4.89 -3.81 -8.05
C ILE A 429 -3.39 -3.63 -8.25
N TYR A 430 -3.04 -2.56 -8.96
CA TYR A 430 -1.67 -2.26 -9.36
C TYR A 430 -0.99 -1.30 -8.39
N PHE A 431 0.27 -1.55 -8.07
CA PHE A 431 1.08 -0.70 -7.19
C PHE A 431 2.52 -0.56 -7.67
N GLY A 432 3.07 0.65 -7.52
CA GLY A 432 4.46 0.92 -7.86
C GLY A 432 5.36 0.37 -6.76
N PHE A 433 6.61 0.04 -7.10
CA PHE A 433 7.55 -0.60 -6.17
C PHE A 433 8.98 -0.08 -6.33
N ASN A 434 9.80 -0.31 -5.31
CA ASN A 434 11.25 -0.16 -5.31
C ASN A 434 11.89 -1.51 -4.97
N GLU A 435 13.10 -1.70 -5.45
CA GLU A 435 14.01 -2.80 -5.16
C GLU A 435 15.14 -2.30 -4.25
N GLU A 436 15.49 -3.07 -3.23
CA GLU A 436 16.64 -2.80 -2.36
C GLU A 436 17.49 -4.05 -2.25
N LYS A 437 18.77 -3.96 -2.63
CA LYS A 437 19.72 -5.07 -2.53
C LYS A 437 19.91 -5.44 -1.06
N ARG A 438 19.86 -6.73 -0.75
CA ARG A 438 20.20 -7.30 0.56
C ARG A 438 21.47 -8.14 0.45
N GLY A 439 21.84 -8.81 1.54
CA GLY A 439 22.93 -9.79 1.57
C GLY A 439 22.50 -11.14 1.00
N SER A 440 23.37 -12.13 1.19
CA SER A 440 23.09 -13.53 0.89
C SER A 440 22.15 -14.11 1.93
N ASN A 441 21.07 -14.75 1.49
CA ASN A 441 20.09 -15.40 2.36
C ASN A 441 19.69 -16.76 1.78
N ASN A 442 19.12 -17.62 2.61
CA ASN A 442 18.52 -18.88 2.17
C ASN A 442 17.32 -18.57 1.27
N VAL A 443 17.31 -19.18 0.09
CA VAL A 443 16.26 -19.01 -0.89
C VAL A 443 15.70 -20.37 -1.33
N VAL A 444 14.42 -20.36 -1.63
CA VAL A 444 13.67 -21.52 -2.10
C VAL A 444 13.04 -21.22 -3.46
N GLY A 445 13.36 -22.05 -4.44
CA GLY A 445 12.74 -22.06 -5.76
C GLY A 445 11.59 -23.06 -5.79
N VAL A 446 10.41 -22.61 -6.20
CA VAL A 446 9.23 -23.45 -6.35
C VAL A 446 8.89 -23.53 -7.83
N THR A 447 8.83 -24.73 -8.39
CA THR A 447 8.35 -24.96 -9.75
C THR A 447 7.01 -25.68 -9.70
N THR A 448 6.11 -25.29 -10.58
CA THR A 448 4.74 -25.81 -10.68
C THR A 448 4.55 -26.60 -11.97
N ASN A 449 3.52 -27.45 -12.03
CA ASN A 449 3.10 -28.14 -13.24
C ASN A 449 2.37 -27.25 -14.26
N SER A 450 2.26 -25.95 -13.96
CA SER A 450 1.54 -24.96 -14.74
C SER A 450 2.37 -23.69 -14.82
N ASP A 451 2.33 -23.01 -15.97
CA ASP A 451 2.96 -21.69 -16.18
C ASP A 451 2.16 -20.55 -15.55
N LYS A 452 1.06 -20.87 -14.85
CA LYS A 452 0.27 -19.89 -14.11
C LYS A 452 1.09 -19.29 -12.97
N ARG A 453 0.87 -17.99 -12.75
CA ARG A 453 1.47 -17.26 -11.64
C ARG A 453 0.82 -17.64 -10.32
N ILE A 454 1.60 -17.68 -9.25
CA ILE A 454 1.17 -18.09 -7.91
C ILE A 454 0.95 -16.87 -7.00
N LEU A 455 0.14 -17.06 -5.96
CA LEU A 455 -0.19 -16.01 -4.98
C LEU A 455 0.60 -16.14 -3.69
N LEU A 456 1.13 -15.02 -3.22
CA LEU A 456 1.65 -14.86 -1.86
C LEU A 456 0.51 -14.67 -0.84
N ASP A 457 0.79 -14.79 0.45
CA ASP A 457 -0.17 -14.57 1.55
C ASP A 457 -0.80 -13.15 1.56
N ASN A 458 -0.03 -12.18 1.07
CA ASN A 458 -0.39 -10.79 0.88
C ASN A 458 -1.03 -10.51 -0.50
N LYS A 459 -1.33 -11.56 -1.26
CA LYS A 459 -2.02 -11.61 -2.56
C LYS A 459 -1.21 -11.07 -3.74
N ILE A 460 0.07 -10.76 -3.55
CA ILE A 460 0.95 -10.40 -4.65
C ILE A 460 1.09 -11.59 -5.60
N VAL A 461 0.97 -11.30 -6.89
CA VAL A 461 1.16 -12.27 -7.96
C VAL A 461 2.65 -12.36 -8.27
N ILE A 462 3.19 -13.58 -8.26
CA ILE A 462 4.59 -13.86 -8.60
C ILE A 462 4.71 -15.02 -9.58
N HIS A 463 5.82 -15.08 -10.30
CA HIS A 463 6.15 -16.22 -11.15
C HIS A 463 6.69 -17.38 -10.32
N ALA A 464 6.36 -18.61 -10.73
CA ALA A 464 7.09 -19.79 -10.27
C ALA A 464 8.54 -19.73 -10.78
N CYS A 465 9.46 -20.44 -10.13
CA CYS A 465 10.84 -20.51 -10.60
C CYS A 465 10.96 -21.40 -11.83
N GLY A 466 11.71 -20.89 -12.82
CA GLY A 466 12.22 -21.66 -13.96
C GLY A 466 13.73 -21.91 -13.84
N ASP A 467 14.35 -22.30 -14.95
CA ASP A 467 15.78 -22.65 -15.01
C ASP A 467 16.71 -21.51 -14.59
N HIS A 468 16.31 -20.26 -14.86
CA HIS A 468 17.07 -19.07 -14.49
C HIS A 468 17.24 -18.87 -12.97
N CYS A 469 16.47 -19.59 -12.14
CA CYS A 469 16.58 -19.54 -10.69
C CYS A 469 17.66 -20.46 -10.10
N LYS A 470 18.13 -21.47 -10.84
CA LYS A 470 18.88 -22.62 -10.29
C LYS A 470 20.22 -22.26 -9.66
N ALA A 471 20.83 -21.15 -10.09
CA ALA A 471 22.09 -20.66 -9.55
C ALA A 471 22.07 -19.12 -9.51
N GLU A 472 22.93 -18.54 -8.66
CA GLU A 472 23.08 -17.09 -8.58
C GLU A 472 23.44 -16.49 -9.94
N GLN A 473 22.68 -15.48 -10.36
CA GLN A 473 22.87 -14.80 -11.63
C GLN A 473 23.57 -13.45 -11.41
N PRO A 474 24.55 -13.09 -12.25
CA PRO A 474 25.22 -11.81 -12.11
C PRO A 474 24.26 -10.67 -12.45
N LYS A 475 24.36 -9.58 -11.69
CA LYS A 475 23.75 -8.29 -12.04
C LYS A 475 24.81 -7.42 -12.69
N LEU A 476 24.80 -7.39 -14.03
CA LEU A 476 25.83 -6.73 -14.84
C LEU A 476 25.65 -5.21 -14.96
N THR A 477 24.47 -4.70 -14.62
CA THR A 477 24.17 -3.27 -14.65
C THR A 477 24.60 -2.58 -13.35
N THR A 478 25.53 -1.63 -13.46
CA THR A 478 25.96 -0.77 -12.34
C THR A 478 25.19 0.56 -12.31
N THR A 479 24.55 0.93 -13.43
CA THR A 479 23.84 2.19 -13.61
C THR A 479 22.47 2.17 -12.94
N ARG A 480 22.32 2.97 -11.88
CA ARG A 480 21.01 3.22 -11.25
C ARG A 480 20.25 4.26 -12.08
N CYS A 481 19.38 3.84 -12.98
CA CYS A 481 18.48 4.74 -13.72
C CYS A 481 17.52 5.51 -12.81
N LEU A 482 17.31 5.02 -11.58
CA LEU A 482 16.49 5.67 -10.57
C LEU A 482 17.22 6.87 -9.96
N LYS A 483 16.67 8.07 -10.16
CA LYS A 483 17.14 9.31 -9.54
C LYS A 483 16.85 9.31 -8.03
N TYR A 484 17.74 9.94 -7.26
CA TYR A 484 17.68 10.07 -5.79
C TYR A 484 17.52 11.54 -5.39
N CYS A 485 16.77 11.78 -4.31
CA CYS A 485 16.61 13.13 -3.76
C CYS A 485 17.65 13.37 -2.66
N ILE A 486 18.45 14.44 -2.75
CA ILE A 486 19.39 14.78 -1.67
C ILE A 486 18.69 15.21 -0.38
N ALA A 487 17.53 15.85 -0.49
CA ALA A 487 16.81 16.42 0.66
C ALA A 487 15.87 15.44 1.41
N CYS A 488 15.59 14.24 0.86
CA CYS A 488 14.68 13.28 1.50
C CYS A 488 14.94 11.84 1.02
N PRO A 489 14.46 10.80 1.75
CA PRO A 489 14.70 9.39 1.41
C PRO A 489 14.03 8.90 0.10
N ARG A 490 13.40 9.76 -0.69
CA ARG A 490 12.63 9.36 -1.87
C ARG A 490 13.53 9.00 -3.05
N LYS A 491 13.26 7.83 -3.62
CA LYS A 491 13.89 7.26 -4.81
C LYS A 491 12.85 7.10 -5.91
N GLY A 492 13.21 7.33 -7.18
CA GLY A 492 12.35 6.92 -8.30
C GLY A 492 10.99 7.64 -8.37
N VAL A 493 10.96 8.93 -8.09
CA VAL A 493 9.78 9.81 -8.25
C VAL A 493 9.77 10.44 -9.64
N ARG A 494 8.56 10.73 -10.16
CA ARG A 494 8.34 11.18 -11.54
C ARG A 494 9.11 12.45 -11.92
N TYR A 495 9.26 13.38 -10.98
CA TYR A 495 9.90 14.67 -11.25
C TYR A 495 11.06 14.93 -10.29
N PHE A 496 12.20 15.28 -10.88
CA PHE A 496 13.39 15.76 -10.20
C PHE A 496 13.80 17.10 -10.79
N TYR A 497 14.24 17.99 -9.91
CA TYR A 497 14.74 19.31 -10.25
C TYR A 497 16.17 19.43 -9.74
N ARG A 498 16.95 20.32 -10.36
CA ARG A 498 18.24 20.71 -9.82
C ARG A 498 18.03 21.39 -8.47
N ASP A 499 18.91 21.11 -7.52
CA ASP A 499 18.97 21.81 -6.24
C ASP A 499 19.52 23.23 -6.41
N TRP A 500 19.61 23.96 -5.30
CA TRP A 500 20.20 25.31 -5.22
C TRP A 500 21.67 25.37 -5.71
N SER A 501 22.42 24.26 -5.61
CA SER A 501 23.80 24.19 -6.12
C SER A 501 23.88 23.92 -7.63
N GLY A 502 22.80 23.44 -8.24
CA GLY A 502 22.81 22.95 -9.63
C GLY A 502 23.46 21.58 -9.80
N ARG A 503 24.14 21.04 -8.78
CA ARG A 503 24.90 19.78 -8.86
C ARG A 503 24.05 18.58 -8.49
N HIS A 504 23.15 18.72 -7.54
CA HIS A 504 22.34 17.61 -7.02
C HIS A 504 20.90 17.66 -7.53
N LEU A 505 20.15 16.59 -7.24
CA LEU A 505 18.74 16.48 -7.58
C LEU A 505 17.88 16.48 -6.32
N ILE A 506 16.79 17.23 -6.37
CA ILE A 506 15.71 17.19 -5.38
C ILE A 506 14.41 16.75 -6.04
N CYS A 507 13.63 15.93 -5.34
CA CYS A 507 12.34 15.50 -5.85
C CYS A 507 11.38 16.70 -5.97
N GLY A 508 10.39 16.61 -6.86
CA GLY A 508 9.42 17.70 -7.07
C GLY A 508 8.68 18.17 -5.82
N ARG A 509 8.56 17.31 -4.81
CA ARG A 509 7.99 17.69 -3.52
C ARG A 509 8.94 18.56 -2.69
N CYS A 510 10.19 18.15 -2.54
CA CYS A 510 11.22 18.95 -1.86
C CYS A 510 11.48 20.25 -2.61
N TYR A 511 11.47 20.21 -3.94
CA TYR A 511 11.52 21.41 -4.78
C TYR A 511 10.33 22.33 -4.52
N GLY A 512 9.11 21.80 -4.46
CA GLY A 512 7.92 22.58 -4.08
C GLY A 512 8.06 23.21 -2.70
N ARG A 513 8.44 22.44 -1.67
CA ARG A 513 8.69 22.96 -0.32
C ARG A 513 9.73 24.07 -0.35
N TYR A 514 10.85 23.88 -1.04
CA TYR A 514 11.93 24.87 -1.15
C TYR A 514 11.45 26.13 -1.88
N LYS A 515 10.69 25.97 -2.98
CA LYS A 515 10.11 27.08 -3.73
C LYS A 515 9.17 27.94 -2.87
N PHE A 516 8.40 27.35 -1.95
CA PHE A 516 7.48 28.09 -1.09
C PHE A 516 8.14 28.61 0.19
N SER A 517 8.98 27.80 0.84
CA SER A 517 9.62 28.17 2.09
C SER A 517 10.84 29.08 1.91
N GLY A 518 11.64 28.82 0.87
CA GLY A 518 12.99 29.38 0.71
C GLY A 518 14.01 28.83 1.71
N TYR A 519 13.64 27.89 2.60
CA TYR A 519 14.56 27.38 3.62
C TYR A 519 15.15 26.03 3.25
N ARG A 520 16.39 25.80 3.67
CA ARG A 520 17.07 24.50 3.67
C ARG A 520 18.04 24.38 4.83
N CYS A 521 18.31 23.17 5.28
CA CYS A 521 19.36 22.93 6.26
C CYS A 521 20.73 22.92 5.57
N LEU A 522 21.69 23.67 6.13
CA LEU A 522 23.06 23.68 5.63
C LEU A 522 23.78 22.37 5.88
N HIS A 523 23.50 21.71 7.00
CA HIS A 523 24.16 20.47 7.40
C HIS A 523 23.59 19.24 6.64
N CYS A 524 22.30 18.93 6.82
CA CYS A 524 21.71 17.71 6.26
C CYS A 524 20.96 17.89 4.92
N GLN A 525 21.02 19.06 4.29
CA GLN A 525 20.32 19.41 3.04
C GLN A 525 18.79 19.22 3.07
N TYR A 526 18.20 19.05 4.27
CA TYR A 526 16.76 18.90 4.46
C TYR A 526 16.00 20.19 4.10
N VAL A 527 14.84 20.04 3.46
CA VAL A 527 13.95 21.16 3.13
C VAL A 527 12.69 21.10 4.01
N PRO A 528 12.56 22.02 4.98
CA PRO A 528 11.47 22.02 5.94
C PRO A 528 10.11 22.40 5.33
N GLU A 529 9.04 21.95 5.98
CA GLU A 529 7.66 22.38 5.68
C GLU A 529 7.36 23.76 6.28
N SER A 530 6.41 24.49 5.71
CA SER A 530 6.02 25.82 6.18
C SER A 530 5.62 25.84 7.67
N ARG A 531 5.03 24.75 8.18
CA ARG A 531 4.67 24.61 9.60
C ARG A 531 5.90 24.47 10.50
N GLU A 532 6.93 23.77 10.04
CA GLU A 532 8.19 23.61 10.76
C GLU A 532 8.92 24.95 10.87
N ILE A 533 8.92 25.73 9.79
CA ILE A 533 9.51 27.09 9.79
C ILE A 533 8.75 28.02 10.74
N LYS A 534 7.41 28.00 10.72
CA LYS A 534 6.61 28.81 11.67
C LYS A 534 6.97 28.51 13.12
N ARG A 535 7.20 27.23 13.46
CA ARG A 535 7.63 26.83 14.80
C ARG A 535 9.07 27.22 15.10
N ALA A 536 9.98 27.05 14.16
CA ALA A 536 11.36 27.45 14.34
C ALA A 536 11.46 28.98 14.57
N LYS A 537 10.67 29.77 13.83
CA LYS A 537 10.54 31.22 14.08
C LYS A 537 10.04 31.57 15.47
N LEU A 538 9.17 30.75 16.07
CA LEU A 538 8.72 30.93 17.45
C LEU A 538 9.79 30.58 18.48
N ARG A 539 10.73 29.67 18.16
CA ARG A 539 11.87 29.33 19.04
C ARG A 539 12.98 30.39 18.99
N GLY A 540 13.07 31.14 17.89
CA GLY A 540 14.12 32.14 17.67
C GLY A 540 15.30 31.60 16.86
N GLU A 541 16.29 32.45 16.63
CA GLU A 541 17.54 32.10 15.95
C GLU A 541 18.60 31.68 16.96
N GLU A 542 19.39 30.67 16.59
CA GLU A 542 20.54 30.22 17.37
C GLU A 542 21.81 30.28 16.52
N LEU A 543 22.97 30.30 17.19
CA LEU A 543 24.28 30.17 16.55
C LEU A 543 24.57 28.69 16.30
N GLY A 544 24.94 28.35 15.06
CA GLY A 544 25.38 27.01 14.73
C GLY A 544 26.50 27.02 13.69
N THR A 545 27.08 25.86 13.45
CA THR A 545 28.23 25.71 12.54
C THR A 545 27.77 25.28 11.16
N SER A 546 28.23 25.97 10.12
CA SER A 546 28.04 25.56 8.73
C SER A 546 28.95 24.35 8.39
N PRO A 547 28.68 23.63 7.28
CA PRO A 547 29.58 22.58 6.79
C PRO A 547 31.02 23.04 6.56
N ASP A 548 31.23 24.34 6.32
CA ASP A 548 32.54 24.95 6.05
C ASP A 548 33.22 25.46 7.33
N GLY A 549 32.72 25.11 8.51
CA GLY A 549 33.29 25.48 9.82
C GLY A 549 32.98 26.90 10.30
N THR A 550 32.22 27.68 9.53
CA THR A 550 31.84 29.06 9.91
C THR A 550 30.62 29.07 10.83
N THR A 551 30.64 29.94 11.84
CA THR A 551 29.49 30.22 12.70
C THR A 551 28.46 31.05 11.96
N VAL A 552 27.23 30.54 11.86
CA VAL A 552 26.11 31.16 11.16
C VAL A 552 24.92 31.20 12.12
N SER A 553 24.28 32.36 12.24
CA SER A 553 23.00 32.48 12.97
C SER A 553 21.84 32.07 12.07
N GLY A 554 20.86 31.38 12.64
CA GLY A 554 19.61 31.12 11.93
C GLY A 554 18.68 30.18 12.68
N LEU A 555 17.59 29.81 12.01
CA LEU A 555 16.59 28.92 12.59
C LEU A 555 17.13 27.49 12.72
N ILE A 556 16.84 26.82 13.83
CA ILE A 556 17.30 25.43 14.04
C ILE A 556 16.54 24.45 13.13
N CYS A 557 17.29 23.55 12.50
CA CYS A 557 16.74 22.43 11.75
C CYS A 557 16.24 21.36 12.71
N GLY A 558 14.94 21.08 12.67
CA GLY A 558 14.35 20.04 13.51
C GLY A 558 14.89 18.62 13.29
N LYS A 559 15.65 18.34 12.21
CA LYS A 559 16.13 16.99 11.86
C LYS A 559 17.54 16.68 12.37
N CYS A 560 18.42 17.67 12.38
CA CYS A 560 19.84 17.47 12.71
C CYS A 560 20.41 18.53 13.65
N ASN A 561 19.54 19.41 14.18
CA ASN A 561 19.90 20.58 14.98
C ASN A 561 20.88 21.57 14.30
N GLY A 562 21.23 21.39 13.02
CA GLY A 562 22.00 22.37 12.25
C GLY A 562 21.16 23.60 11.86
N ILE A 563 21.77 24.56 11.17
CA ILE A 563 21.11 25.83 10.83
C ILE A 563 20.31 25.74 9.51
N LEU A 564 19.10 26.30 9.51
CA LEU A 564 18.27 26.54 8.35
C LEU A 564 18.62 27.89 7.73
N LYS A 565 19.10 27.87 6.50
CA LYS A 565 19.37 29.06 5.70
C LYS A 565 18.16 29.42 4.85
N PHE A 566 17.80 30.69 4.82
CA PHE A 566 16.87 31.25 3.86
C PHE A 566 17.63 31.68 2.60
N ASP A 567 17.25 31.14 1.45
CA ASP A 567 17.79 31.54 0.15
C ASP A 567 16.79 32.48 -0.54
N GLU A 568 17.15 33.76 -0.66
CA GLU A 568 16.34 34.80 -1.31
C GLU A 568 16.09 34.48 -2.79
N ILE A 569 17.15 34.07 -3.50
CA ILE A 569 17.08 33.62 -4.89
C ILE A 569 16.90 32.10 -4.92
N ARG A 570 15.75 31.65 -5.41
CA ARG A 570 15.37 30.23 -5.42
C ARG A 570 15.65 29.61 -6.79
N GLY A 571 16.37 28.50 -6.78
CA GLY A 571 16.73 27.73 -7.98
C GLY A 571 18.24 27.56 -8.10
N PRO A 572 18.72 26.81 -9.11
CA PRO A 572 20.14 26.72 -9.37
C PRO A 572 20.68 28.11 -9.72
N ARG A 573 21.75 28.55 -9.05
CA ARG A 573 22.44 29.79 -9.43
C ARG A 573 22.88 29.66 -10.88
N LYS A 574 22.46 30.59 -11.75
CA LYS A 574 23.09 30.75 -13.06
C LYS A 574 24.53 31.16 -12.77
N VAL A 575 25.49 30.28 -13.04
CA VAL A 575 26.89 30.68 -13.05
C VAL A 575 27.03 31.60 -14.25
N THR A 576 27.02 32.91 -14.02
CA THR A 576 27.54 33.87 -14.97
C THR A 576 29.04 33.58 -15.05
N THR A 577 29.48 32.94 -16.13
CA THR A 577 30.88 32.95 -16.53
C THR A 577 31.24 34.39 -16.89
N THR A 578 31.62 35.19 -15.90
CA THR A 578 32.51 36.32 -16.10
C THR A 578 33.91 35.72 -16.25
N THR A 579 34.32 35.54 -17.50
CA THR A 579 35.72 35.46 -17.86
C THR A 579 36.35 36.82 -17.55
N ASP A 580 36.79 37.02 -16.32
CA ASP A 580 37.80 38.02 -16.04
C ASP A 580 39.13 37.43 -16.51
N ILE A 581 39.56 37.92 -17.67
CA ILE A 581 40.93 37.76 -18.14
C ILE A 581 41.78 38.60 -17.19
N SER A 582 42.38 37.97 -16.18
CA SER A 582 43.50 38.58 -15.46
C SER A 582 44.74 38.43 -16.34
N SER A 583 45.10 39.52 -17.01
CA SER A 583 46.42 39.71 -17.58
C SER A 583 47.44 39.82 -16.45
N ASP A 584 48.07 38.71 -16.10
CA ASP A 584 49.36 38.70 -15.39
C ASP A 584 50.14 37.45 -15.80
N ILE A 585 51.00 37.63 -16.80
CA ILE A 585 52.06 36.69 -17.17
C ILE A 585 53.36 37.26 -16.61
N PRO A 586 54.11 36.49 -15.81
CA PRO A 586 55.57 36.54 -15.83
C PRO A 586 56.08 35.39 -16.69
N ALA A 587 56.93 35.75 -17.65
CA ALA A 587 57.63 34.84 -18.53
C ALA A 587 58.56 33.88 -17.76
N SER A 588 58.55 32.60 -18.11
CA SER A 588 59.77 31.81 -18.41
C SER A 588 59.44 30.34 -18.74
N ASN A 589 60.19 29.83 -19.74
CA ASN A 589 60.46 28.43 -20.10
C ASN A 589 59.51 27.69 -21.07
N ILE A 590 59.59 28.06 -22.35
CA ILE A 590 60.27 27.32 -23.45
C ILE A 590 60.18 25.77 -23.46
N LEU A 591 59.50 25.27 -24.53
CA LEU A 591 59.74 24.08 -25.40
C LEU A 591 59.60 22.66 -24.78
N SER A 592 59.11 21.62 -25.47
CA SER A 592 58.71 21.39 -26.87
C SER A 592 57.94 20.05 -27.01
N ASP A 593 57.37 19.87 -28.21
CA ASP A 593 57.04 18.61 -28.92
C ASP A 593 55.58 18.12 -28.87
N ILE A 594 54.75 18.41 -29.91
CA ILE A 594 54.68 17.79 -31.27
C ILE A 594 54.22 16.32 -31.16
N SER A 595 53.20 15.79 -31.86
CA SER A 595 52.32 16.25 -32.94
C SER A 595 51.10 15.32 -33.05
N VAL A 596 50.04 15.89 -33.62
CA VAL A 596 48.88 15.22 -34.24
C VAL A 596 49.27 14.68 -35.61
N THR A 597 48.71 13.54 -36.03
CA THR A 597 48.48 13.15 -37.43
C THR A 597 47.53 11.94 -37.46
N VAL A 598 46.50 11.79 -38.31
CA VAL A 598 45.70 12.62 -39.25
C VAL A 598 44.33 11.93 -39.29
#